data_AF-A0A1I7ARM2-F1
#
_entry.id   AF-A0A1I7ARM2-F1
#
_cell.length_a   1.000
_cell.length_b   1.000
_cell.length_c   1.000
_cell.angle_alpha   90.00
_cell.angle_beta   90.00
_cell.angle_gamma   90.00
#
_symmetry.space_group_name_H-M   'P 1'
#
loop_
_entity.id
_entity.type
_entity.pdbx_description
1 polymer ?
#
loop_
_entity_poly.entity_id
_entity_poly.type
_entity_poly.pdbx_seq_one_letter_code
_entity_poly.pdbx_strand_id
1 'polypeptide(L)'
;MTRLPHNGTDDEPEEPASGAGTSGLGESTAGESGPETSTQHGIGVPDALQRLWTPHRLTYIQGENKPTGENSDGCPFCHLLGDDRSDEDSLIVARDELVFAVLNLYPYNPGHLMVLPYRHVADYTELTPGETVAVAEFTQRAMRVIRSVSAPHGFNIGLNQGPVAGAGIAAHLHQHVVPRWGGDSNFMPVIGHTRVLPQLLGDTRELLSDAWQRVE
;
A
#
# COMPACT_ATOMS: atom_id res chain seq x y z
N MET A 1 -15.41 81.60 5.57
CA MET A 1 -14.76 81.64 4.24
C MET A 1 -15.09 80.32 3.55
N THR A 2 -16.18 80.25 2.76
CA THR A 2 -16.17 80.19 1.27
C THR A 2 -15.66 78.81 0.80
N ARG A 3 -16.33 77.90 0.07
CA ARG A 3 -17.53 77.84 -0.81
C ARG A 3 -17.82 76.33 -1.09
N LEU A 4 -19.10 75.91 -1.22
CA LEU A 4 -19.58 74.81 -2.10
C LEU A 4 -19.74 75.36 -3.55
N PRO A 5 -20.14 74.64 -4.65
CA PRO A 5 -20.76 73.29 -4.84
C PRO A 5 -20.12 72.48 -6.03
N HIS A 6 -20.56 71.32 -6.55
CA HIS A 6 -21.86 70.95 -7.16
C HIS A 6 -21.95 69.45 -7.55
N ASN A 7 -23.12 68.84 -7.25
CA ASN A 7 -24.03 68.02 -8.09
C ASN A 7 -23.46 67.11 -9.18
N GLY A 8 -23.79 65.82 -9.23
CA GLY A 8 -25.12 65.24 -9.57
C GLY A 8 -24.87 64.32 -10.80
N THR A 9 -25.47 63.16 -11.02
CA THR A 9 -26.90 62.81 -10.94
C THR A 9 -27.08 61.28 -10.95
N ASP A 10 -28.21 60.86 -10.40
CA ASP A 10 -28.86 59.56 -10.46
C ASP A 10 -29.12 59.05 -11.89
N ASP A 11 -29.22 57.73 -12.06
CA ASP A 11 -30.40 57.01 -12.62
C ASP A 11 -30.00 55.59 -13.11
N GLU A 12 -30.48 54.56 -12.39
CA GLU A 12 -30.93 53.31 -13.03
C GLU A 12 -32.27 53.60 -13.72
N PRO A 13 -32.63 52.98 -14.86
CA PRO A 13 -33.34 51.68 -14.77
C PRO A 13 -33.29 50.74 -16.01
N GLU A 14 -33.84 49.54 -15.78
CA GLU A 14 -34.65 48.68 -16.68
C GLU A 14 -34.01 47.69 -17.69
N GLU A 15 -34.36 46.41 -17.48
CA GLU A 15 -34.34 45.33 -18.47
C GLU A 15 -35.38 45.56 -19.60
N PRO A 16 -35.21 44.89 -20.75
CA PRO A 16 -36.35 44.18 -21.31
C PRO A 16 -36.05 42.73 -21.75
N ALA A 17 -37.13 41.95 -21.75
CA ALA A 17 -37.19 40.50 -21.99
C ALA A 17 -37.23 40.06 -23.47
N SER A 18 -36.74 38.84 -23.68
CA SER A 18 -37.18 37.78 -24.63
C SER A 18 -37.07 37.97 -26.16
N GLY A 19 -36.44 36.99 -26.82
CA GLY A 19 -36.49 36.75 -28.27
C GLY A 19 -35.87 35.39 -28.62
N ALA A 20 -36.61 34.58 -29.38
CA ALA A 20 -36.47 33.13 -29.52
C ALA A 20 -35.36 32.61 -30.47
N GLY A 21 -34.77 31.47 -30.09
CA GLY A 21 -34.52 30.26 -30.92
C GLY A 21 -33.64 30.34 -32.17
N THR A 22 -32.53 29.59 -32.17
CA THR A 22 -32.23 28.59 -33.23
C THR A 22 -31.34 27.47 -32.66
N SER A 23 -31.59 26.27 -33.17
CA SER A 23 -31.06 24.97 -32.80
C SER A 23 -29.85 24.53 -33.64
N GLY A 24 -28.97 23.72 -33.05
CA GLY A 24 -27.98 22.86 -33.73
C GLY A 24 -26.56 23.44 -33.71
N LEU A 25 -25.47 22.69 -33.51
CA LEU A 25 -25.18 21.26 -33.42
C LEU A 25 -23.92 21.12 -32.53
N GLY A 26 -23.75 19.98 -31.86
CA GLY A 26 -22.83 19.81 -30.75
C GLY A 26 -21.34 19.73 -31.07
N GLU A 27 -20.56 20.02 -30.03
CA GLU A 27 -19.18 19.58 -29.87
C GLU A 27 -19.09 18.80 -28.57
N SER A 28 -18.77 17.51 -28.67
CA SER A 28 -18.52 16.64 -27.52
C SER A 28 -17.11 16.88 -27.00
N THR A 29 -16.99 17.47 -25.81
CA THR A 29 -15.75 17.41 -25.03
C THR A 29 -15.83 16.20 -24.10
N ALA A 30 -15.11 15.13 -24.46
CA ALA A 30 -14.90 13.98 -23.58
C ALA A 30 -14.14 14.43 -22.32
N GLY A 31 -14.62 13.96 -21.16
CA GLY A 31 -14.40 14.57 -19.85
C GLY A 31 -13.02 14.39 -19.22
N GLU A 32 -12.60 15.44 -18.52
CA GLU A 32 -11.65 15.39 -17.41
C GLU A 32 -12.43 15.10 -16.10
N SER A 33 -12.81 13.85 -15.87
CA SER A 33 -13.25 13.45 -14.52
C SER A 33 -12.03 13.03 -13.71
N GLY A 34 -11.36 14.01 -13.11
CA GLY A 34 -10.52 13.74 -11.93
C GLY A 34 -11.36 13.09 -10.82
N PRO A 35 -10.72 12.44 -9.82
CA PRO A 35 -11.44 11.78 -8.74
C PRO A 35 -12.40 12.76 -8.04
N GLU A 36 -13.66 12.36 -7.88
CA GLU A 36 -14.67 13.18 -7.20
C GLU A 36 -14.25 13.45 -5.75
N THR A 37 -13.88 14.70 -5.47
CA THR A 37 -13.57 15.13 -4.11
C THR A 37 -14.86 15.58 -3.42
N SER A 38 -15.21 14.95 -2.29
CA SER A 38 -16.26 15.46 -1.40
C SER A 38 -15.63 16.13 -0.18
N THR A 39 -15.94 17.41 0.02
CA THR A 39 -15.53 18.15 1.23
C THR A 39 -16.44 17.74 2.38
N GLN A 40 -15.86 17.20 3.45
CA GLN A 40 -16.58 16.87 4.68
C GLN A 40 -16.24 17.87 5.77
N HIS A 41 -17.25 18.45 6.42
CA HIS A 41 -17.08 19.33 7.56
C HIS A 41 -17.21 18.51 8.86
N GLY A 42 -16.15 18.49 9.67
CA GLY A 42 -16.09 17.82 10.97
C GLY A 42 -15.27 18.62 11.98
N ILE A 43 -15.28 18.20 13.25
CA ILE A 43 -14.54 18.85 14.33
C ILE A 43 -13.12 18.27 14.38
N GLY A 44 -12.09 19.07 14.09
CA GLY A 44 -10.67 18.71 14.17
C GLY A 44 -9.77 19.80 13.57
N VAL A 45 -8.49 19.83 13.96
CA VAL A 45 -7.50 20.74 13.36
C VAL A 45 -7.00 20.10 12.05
N PRO A 46 -6.98 20.80 10.91
CA PRO A 46 -6.40 20.29 9.67
C PRO A 46 -4.91 19.97 9.88
N ASP A 47 -4.51 18.74 9.55
CA ASP A 47 -3.11 18.32 9.50
C ASP A 47 -2.67 18.06 8.05
N ALA A 48 -1.36 17.98 7.84
CA ALA A 48 -0.78 17.76 6.50
C ALA A 48 -0.92 16.31 6.00
N LEU A 49 -1.69 15.45 6.69
CA LEU A 49 -1.90 14.06 6.31
C LEU A 49 -3.01 13.96 5.27
N GLN A 50 -2.62 13.63 4.04
CA GLN A 50 -3.56 13.13 3.05
C GLN A 50 -4.06 11.75 3.50
N ARG A 51 -5.36 11.67 3.79
CA ARG A 51 -6.03 10.43 4.19
C ARG A 51 -6.63 9.76 2.95
N LEU A 52 -6.14 8.56 2.65
CA LEU A 52 -6.72 7.68 1.63
C LEU A 52 -7.75 6.77 2.28
N TRP A 53 -9.02 6.99 1.97
CA TRP A 53 -10.11 6.13 2.38
C TRP A 53 -10.15 4.90 1.45
N THR A 54 -9.88 3.72 2.00
CA THR A 54 -9.93 2.44 1.27
C THR A 54 -11.11 1.61 1.75
N PRO A 55 -12.35 1.84 1.25
CA PRO A 55 -13.54 1.15 1.73
C PRO A 55 -13.49 -0.38 1.56
N HIS A 56 -12.71 -0.90 0.62
CA HIS A 56 -12.51 -2.34 0.42
C HIS A 56 -11.69 -3.04 1.52
N ARG A 57 -11.01 -2.27 2.40
CA ARG A 57 -10.32 -2.85 3.57
C ARG A 57 -11.32 -3.49 4.54
N LEU A 58 -12.58 -3.03 4.57
CA LEU A 58 -13.61 -3.62 5.42
C LEU A 58 -13.98 -5.05 4.98
N THR A 59 -14.02 -5.32 3.68
CA THR A 59 -14.47 -6.63 3.15
C THR A 59 -13.48 -7.75 3.48
N TYR A 60 -12.18 -7.42 3.59
CA TYR A 60 -11.14 -8.39 3.98
C TYR A 60 -11.05 -8.59 5.50
N ILE A 61 -11.41 -7.58 6.30
CA ILE A 61 -11.51 -7.71 7.76
C ILE A 61 -12.67 -8.65 8.15
N GLN A 62 -13.69 -8.78 7.30
CA GLN A 62 -14.91 -9.56 7.52
C GLN A 62 -14.88 -10.98 6.89
N GLY A 63 -13.79 -11.39 6.22
CA GLY A 63 -13.72 -12.67 5.51
C GLY A 63 -13.72 -13.91 6.42
N GLU A 64 -14.52 -14.92 6.05
CA GLU A 64 -14.82 -16.16 6.79
C GLU A 64 -13.63 -17.13 7.01
N ASN A 65 -12.41 -16.79 6.57
CA ASN A 65 -11.21 -17.64 6.68
C ASN A 65 -10.03 -16.91 7.35
N LYS A 66 -10.31 -16.06 8.35
CA LYS A 66 -9.25 -15.47 9.16
C LYS A 66 -8.77 -16.55 10.14
N PRO A 67 -7.50 -16.97 10.12
CA PRO A 67 -6.97 -17.80 11.19
C PRO A 67 -7.05 -16.99 12.48
N THR A 68 -8.00 -17.35 13.34
CA THR A 68 -8.29 -16.70 14.63
C THR A 68 -7.72 -17.48 15.81
N GLY A 69 -7.09 -18.62 15.56
CA GLY A 69 -6.57 -19.51 16.59
C GLY A 69 -5.08 -19.33 16.88
N GLU A 70 -4.67 -19.81 18.05
CA GLU A 70 -3.26 -20.01 18.46
C GLU A 70 -2.60 -21.20 17.73
N ASN A 71 -3.38 -21.99 17.00
CA ASN A 71 -2.94 -23.18 16.31
C ASN A 71 -2.51 -22.86 14.87
N SER A 72 -1.54 -23.62 14.35
CA SER A 72 -1.05 -23.52 12.98
C SER A 72 -2.09 -23.88 11.91
N ASP A 73 -3.19 -24.52 12.30
CA ASP A 73 -4.24 -24.98 11.40
C ASP A 73 -4.91 -23.81 10.68
N GLY A 74 -4.79 -23.78 9.36
CA GLY A 74 -5.33 -22.72 8.51
C GLY A 74 -4.46 -21.45 8.45
N CYS A 75 -3.28 -21.43 9.07
CA CYS A 75 -2.31 -20.35 8.86
C CYS A 75 -1.70 -20.47 7.45
N PRO A 76 -1.85 -19.45 6.57
CA PRO A 76 -1.28 -19.50 5.23
C PRO A 76 0.23 -19.71 5.25
N PHE A 77 0.95 -19.07 6.19
CA PHE A 77 2.41 -19.21 6.27
C PHE A 77 2.86 -20.60 6.71
N CYS A 78 2.18 -21.21 7.68
CA CYS A 78 2.47 -22.60 8.08
C CYS A 78 2.18 -23.57 6.92
N HIS A 79 1.12 -23.32 6.15
CA HIS A 79 0.78 -24.12 4.97
C HIS A 79 1.84 -24.05 3.86
N LEU A 80 2.55 -22.93 3.72
CA LEU A 80 3.67 -22.81 2.77
C LEU A 80 4.85 -23.73 3.11
N LEU A 81 4.95 -24.17 4.37
CA LEU A 81 6.04 -25.01 4.89
C LEU A 81 5.74 -26.51 4.80
N GLY A 82 4.56 -26.92 4.33
CA GLY A 82 4.20 -28.33 4.19
C GLY A 82 5.07 -29.07 3.18
N ASP A 83 5.30 -30.36 3.43
CA ASP A 83 6.29 -31.21 2.74
C ASP A 83 6.10 -31.36 1.21
N ASP A 84 4.91 -31.07 0.69
CA ASP A 84 4.56 -31.29 -0.71
C ASP A 84 4.82 -30.09 -1.64
N ARG A 85 5.36 -28.96 -1.12
CA ARG A 85 5.56 -27.74 -1.90
C ARG A 85 7.03 -27.38 -2.07
N SER A 86 7.41 -27.05 -3.30
CA SER A 86 8.72 -26.46 -3.59
C SER A 86 8.78 -25.01 -3.09
N ASP A 87 9.99 -24.48 -2.90
CA ASP A 87 10.18 -23.08 -2.55
C ASP A 87 9.71 -22.15 -3.69
N GLU A 88 9.78 -22.62 -4.92
CA GLU A 88 9.28 -21.93 -6.11
C GLU A 88 7.76 -21.77 -6.05
N ASP A 89 7.03 -22.86 -5.77
CA ASP A 89 5.57 -22.86 -5.67
C ASP A 89 5.07 -22.03 -4.47
N SER A 90 5.84 -22.00 -3.39
CA SER A 90 5.54 -21.24 -2.17
C SER A 90 6.08 -19.80 -2.20
N LEU A 91 6.77 -19.39 -3.27
CA LEU A 91 7.45 -18.10 -3.39
C LEU A 91 8.44 -17.79 -2.25
N ILE A 92 8.98 -18.83 -1.63
CA ILE A 92 10.03 -18.73 -0.61
C ILE A 92 11.32 -18.34 -1.32
N VAL A 93 11.95 -17.27 -0.83
CA VAL A 93 13.18 -16.71 -1.41
C VAL A 93 14.40 -17.36 -0.76
N ALA A 94 14.37 -17.51 0.57
CA ALA A 94 15.46 -18.04 1.35
C ALA A 94 14.99 -18.59 2.69
N ARG A 95 15.77 -19.53 3.22
CA ARG A 95 15.55 -20.23 4.50
C ARG A 95 16.77 -20.08 5.39
N ASP A 96 16.54 -20.00 6.69
CA ASP A 96 17.54 -20.06 7.75
C ASP A 96 17.19 -21.20 8.72
N GLU A 97 17.83 -21.25 9.89
CA GLU A 97 17.47 -22.19 10.96
C GLU A 97 16.15 -21.81 11.65
N LEU A 98 15.93 -20.52 11.94
CA LEU A 98 14.80 -20.05 12.75
C LEU A 98 13.73 -19.30 11.95
N VAL A 99 14.10 -18.75 10.79
CA VAL A 99 13.28 -17.84 10.00
C VAL A 99 13.35 -18.17 8.51
N PHE A 100 12.42 -17.62 7.75
CA PHE A 100 12.48 -17.66 6.30
C PHE A 100 11.98 -16.34 5.70
N ALA A 101 12.32 -16.11 4.44
CA ALA A 101 11.87 -14.98 3.65
C ALA A 101 10.98 -15.45 2.51
N VAL A 102 9.81 -14.84 2.34
CA VAL A 102 8.83 -15.17 1.30
C VAL A 102 8.32 -13.91 0.61
N LEU A 103 8.06 -13.97 -0.69
CA LEU A 103 7.43 -12.85 -1.38
C LEU A 103 6.00 -12.63 -0.88
N ASN A 104 5.57 -11.37 -0.84
CA ASN A 104 4.16 -11.07 -0.64
C ASN A 104 3.40 -11.28 -1.96
N LEU A 105 2.35 -12.10 -1.92
CA LEU A 105 1.49 -12.39 -3.06
C LEU A 105 0.79 -11.14 -3.62
N TYR A 106 0.57 -10.13 -2.76
CA TYR A 106 -0.02 -8.85 -3.11
C TYR A 106 0.98 -7.71 -2.83
N PRO A 107 2.05 -7.59 -3.62
CA PRO A 107 3.18 -6.75 -3.27
C PRO A 107 2.86 -5.25 -3.41
N TYR A 108 3.49 -4.41 -2.57
CA TYR A 108 3.40 -2.96 -2.75
C TYR A 108 4.22 -2.53 -3.97
N ASN A 109 5.43 -3.08 -4.08
CA ASN A 109 6.37 -2.90 -5.18
C ASN A 109 7.08 -4.24 -5.46
N PRO A 110 7.66 -4.44 -6.65
CA PRO A 110 8.50 -5.61 -6.94
C PRO A 110 9.58 -5.79 -5.87
N GLY A 111 9.78 -7.02 -5.42
CA GLY A 111 10.69 -7.36 -4.32
C GLY A 111 10.13 -7.12 -2.92
N HIS A 112 8.84 -6.79 -2.78
CA HIS A 112 8.17 -6.83 -1.47
C HIS A 112 8.15 -8.26 -0.93
N LEU A 113 8.93 -8.48 0.13
CA LEU A 113 9.00 -9.74 0.84
C LEU A 113 8.68 -9.57 2.32
N MET A 114 8.48 -10.69 2.99
CA MET A 114 8.23 -10.80 4.41
C MET A 114 9.25 -11.74 5.03
N VAL A 115 9.79 -11.36 6.20
CA VAL A 115 10.63 -12.21 7.05
C VAL A 115 9.81 -12.66 8.25
N LEU A 116 9.76 -13.96 8.50
CA LEU A 116 8.96 -14.53 9.58
C LEU A 116 9.61 -15.78 10.19
N PRO A 117 9.36 -16.06 11.48
CA PRO A 117 9.82 -17.30 12.11
C PRO A 117 9.08 -18.51 11.58
N TYR A 118 9.72 -19.69 11.63
CA TYR A 118 9.04 -20.96 11.38
C TYR A 118 7.97 -21.24 12.43
N ARG A 119 8.27 -20.92 13.69
CA ARG A 119 7.33 -21.08 14.79
C ARG A 119 6.12 -20.19 14.58
N HIS A 120 4.93 -20.77 14.75
CA HIS A 120 3.68 -20.03 14.74
C HIS A 120 3.60 -19.15 15.99
N VAL A 121 3.84 -17.85 15.84
CA VAL A 121 3.81 -16.87 16.92
C VAL A 121 3.27 -15.55 16.39
N ALA A 122 2.31 -14.97 17.09
CA ALA A 122 1.61 -13.77 16.63
C ALA A 122 2.32 -12.49 17.08
N ASP A 123 2.68 -12.43 18.35
CA ASP A 123 3.14 -11.20 18.99
C ASP A 123 4.67 -11.09 18.95
N TYR A 124 5.17 -9.89 18.62
CA TYR A 124 6.61 -9.62 18.54
C TYR A 124 7.32 -9.84 19.88
N THR A 125 6.65 -9.62 21.01
CA THR A 125 7.21 -9.82 22.35
C THR A 125 7.36 -11.29 22.74
N GLU A 126 6.72 -12.19 22.00
CA GLU A 126 6.78 -13.65 22.21
C GLU A 126 7.90 -14.32 21.41
N LEU A 127 8.65 -13.57 20.59
CA LEU A 127 9.86 -14.07 19.96
C LEU A 127 10.90 -14.42 21.02
N THR A 128 11.56 -15.55 20.84
CA THR A 128 12.77 -15.86 21.60
C THR A 128 13.89 -14.88 21.24
N PRO A 129 14.91 -14.71 22.09
CA PRO A 129 16.07 -13.88 21.74
C PRO A 129 16.74 -14.33 20.43
N GLY A 130 16.82 -15.64 20.19
CA GLY A 130 17.37 -16.20 18.95
C GLY A 130 16.55 -15.84 17.71
N GLU A 131 15.22 -16.01 17.77
CA GLU A 131 14.33 -15.63 16.66
C GLU A 131 14.37 -14.12 16.40
N THR A 132 14.47 -13.29 17.45
CA THR A 132 14.55 -11.83 17.31
C THR A 132 15.82 -11.43 16.54
N VAL A 133 16.97 -12.01 16.88
CA VAL A 133 18.23 -11.79 16.17
C VAL A 133 18.11 -12.29 14.73
N ALA A 134 17.60 -13.51 14.53
CA ALA A 134 17.44 -14.08 13.21
C ALA A 134 16.54 -13.21 12.31
N VAL A 135 15.38 -12.75 12.78
CA VAL A 135 14.50 -11.85 12.01
C VAL A 135 15.23 -10.56 11.61
N ALA A 136 16.00 -9.97 12.53
CA ALA A 136 16.73 -8.74 12.27
C ALA A 136 17.85 -8.94 11.24
N GLU A 137 18.66 -9.99 11.38
CA GLU A 137 19.77 -10.31 10.47
C GLU A 137 19.25 -10.70 9.07
N PHE A 138 18.19 -11.51 9.01
CA PHE A 138 17.57 -11.89 7.74
C PHE A 138 16.94 -10.68 7.04
N THR A 139 16.38 -9.73 7.80
CA THR A 139 15.89 -8.45 7.26
C THR A 139 17.04 -7.62 6.67
N GLN A 140 18.18 -7.52 7.36
CA GLN A 140 19.35 -6.81 6.85
C GLN A 140 19.90 -7.47 5.56
N ARG A 141 19.94 -8.81 5.51
CA ARG A 141 20.34 -9.56 4.32
C ARG A 141 19.37 -9.34 3.17
N ALA A 142 18.06 -9.41 3.40
CA ALA A 142 17.04 -9.09 2.40
C ALA A 142 17.26 -7.72 1.76
N MET A 143 17.54 -6.69 2.56
CA MET A 143 17.81 -5.35 2.03
C MET A 143 19.08 -5.30 1.18
N ARG A 144 20.15 -6.01 1.56
CA ARG A 144 21.40 -6.08 0.77
C ARG A 144 21.19 -6.81 -0.55
N VAL A 145 20.47 -7.93 -0.52
CA VAL A 145 20.08 -8.70 -1.70
C VAL A 145 19.27 -7.82 -2.66
N ILE A 146 18.18 -7.19 -2.18
CA ILE A 146 17.33 -6.34 -3.01
C ILE A 146 18.14 -5.17 -3.60
N ARG A 147 19.03 -4.54 -2.82
CA ARG A 147 19.93 -3.49 -3.33
C ARG A 147 20.79 -3.97 -4.48
N SER A 148 21.32 -5.19 -4.39
CA SER A 148 22.22 -5.74 -5.40
C SER A 148 21.52 -6.02 -6.74
N VAL A 149 20.20 -6.25 -6.75
CA VAL A 149 19.47 -6.64 -7.97
C VAL A 149 18.62 -5.51 -8.57
N SER A 150 18.16 -4.55 -7.76
CA SER A 150 17.17 -3.55 -8.23
C SER A 150 17.45 -2.11 -7.81
N ALA A 151 18.50 -1.87 -7.02
CA ALA A 151 18.95 -0.53 -6.61
C ALA A 151 17.82 0.43 -6.16
N PRO A 152 16.97 0.05 -5.18
CA PRO A 152 15.95 0.95 -4.66
C PRO A 152 16.57 2.17 -3.97
N HIS A 153 15.87 3.29 -4.02
CA HIS A 153 16.27 4.52 -3.34
C HIS A 153 16.04 4.47 -1.82
N GLY A 154 15.23 3.52 -1.34
CA GLY A 154 14.96 3.34 0.08
C GLY A 154 14.13 2.09 0.37
N PHE A 155 13.79 1.90 1.65
CA PHE A 155 12.97 0.78 2.12
C PHE A 155 11.96 1.24 3.16
N ASN A 156 10.76 0.65 3.15
CA ASN A 156 9.90 0.60 4.33
C ASN A 156 10.03 -0.77 4.98
N ILE A 157 10.24 -0.78 6.29
CA ILE A 157 10.34 -1.99 7.11
C ILE A 157 9.30 -1.83 8.21
N GLY A 158 8.34 -2.75 8.31
CA GLY A 158 7.28 -2.63 9.30
C GLY A 158 6.59 -3.95 9.66
N LEU A 159 6.06 -3.98 10.88
CA LEU A 159 5.22 -5.03 11.43
C LEU A 159 3.86 -4.43 11.74
N ASN A 160 2.79 -5.16 11.43
CA ASN A 160 1.46 -4.84 11.95
C ASN A 160 1.16 -5.82 13.08
N GLN A 161 0.96 -5.32 14.30
CA GLN A 161 0.76 -6.14 15.50
C GLN A 161 -0.69 -6.09 15.97
N GLY A 162 -1.37 -7.23 15.90
CA GLY A 162 -2.79 -7.39 16.22
C GLY A 162 -3.75 -7.01 15.09
N PRO A 163 -5.02 -7.46 15.16
CA PRO A 163 -6.00 -7.29 14.07
C PRO A 163 -6.30 -5.84 13.69
N VAL A 164 -6.25 -4.93 14.67
CA VAL A 164 -6.60 -3.50 14.48
C VAL A 164 -5.46 -2.71 13.83
N ALA A 165 -4.20 -3.14 14.01
CA ALA A 165 -3.05 -2.52 13.36
C ALA A 165 -3.00 -2.79 11.85
N GLY A 166 -3.91 -3.63 11.33
CA GLY A 166 -3.98 -3.93 9.90
C GLY A 166 -3.20 -5.17 9.49
N ALA A 167 -2.86 -6.05 10.43
CA ALA A 167 -2.30 -7.35 10.12
C ALA A 167 -3.34 -8.18 9.33
N GLY A 168 -3.05 -8.45 8.06
CA GLY A 168 -3.90 -9.30 7.23
C GLY A 168 -3.98 -10.73 7.77
N ILE A 169 -2.85 -11.24 8.27
CA ILE A 169 -2.71 -12.55 8.93
C ILE A 169 -2.18 -12.28 10.34
N ALA A 170 -3.06 -11.98 11.29
CA ALA A 170 -2.66 -11.53 12.62
C ALA A 170 -2.06 -12.63 13.51
N ALA A 171 -2.36 -13.91 13.22
CA ALA A 171 -1.95 -15.04 14.05
C ALA A 171 -0.47 -15.45 13.88
N HIS A 172 0.24 -14.92 12.88
CA HIS A 172 1.64 -15.26 12.64
C HIS A 172 2.40 -14.03 12.18
N LEU A 173 3.38 -13.66 12.99
CA LEU A 173 4.24 -12.52 12.82
C LEU A 173 4.98 -12.55 11.49
N HIS A 174 4.97 -11.42 10.78
CA HIS A 174 5.71 -11.24 9.54
C HIS A 174 6.18 -9.79 9.38
N GLN A 175 7.49 -9.61 9.28
CA GLN A 175 8.16 -8.33 9.08
C GLN A 175 8.19 -8.01 7.58
N HIS A 176 7.48 -6.97 7.16
CA HIS A 176 7.52 -6.51 5.77
C HIS A 176 8.86 -5.82 5.46
N VAL A 177 9.41 -6.11 4.28
CA VAL A 177 10.54 -5.40 3.67
C VAL A 177 10.09 -4.95 2.27
N VAL A 178 9.86 -3.64 2.13
CA VAL A 178 9.29 -3.05 0.90
C VAL A 178 10.32 -2.11 0.29
N PRO A 179 10.91 -2.44 -0.88
CA PRO A 179 11.78 -1.51 -1.58
C PRO A 179 10.98 -0.34 -2.19
N ARG A 180 11.58 0.84 -2.20
CA ARG A 180 10.96 2.11 -2.64
C ARG A 180 11.83 2.84 -3.65
N TRP A 181 11.17 3.46 -4.63
CA TRP A 181 11.80 4.34 -5.62
C TRP A 181 11.15 5.71 -5.60
N GLY A 182 11.89 6.72 -6.03
CA GLY A 182 11.34 8.06 -6.22
C GLY A 182 10.27 8.02 -7.31
N GLY A 183 9.04 8.42 -6.98
CA GLY A 183 7.91 8.40 -7.93
C GLY A 183 7.26 7.03 -8.15
N ASP A 184 7.53 6.04 -7.29
CA ASP A 184 6.88 4.71 -7.38
C ASP A 184 5.36 4.76 -7.12
N SER A 185 4.90 5.76 -6.37
CA SER A 185 3.49 6.15 -6.32
C SER A 185 3.17 7.11 -7.46
N ASN A 186 2.36 6.65 -8.41
CA ASN A 186 1.81 7.48 -9.48
C ASN A 186 0.28 7.57 -9.36
N PHE A 187 -0.39 8.14 -10.36
CA PHE A 187 -1.84 8.34 -10.33
C PHE A 187 -2.64 7.03 -10.48
N MET A 188 -2.05 5.95 -11.00
CA MET A 188 -2.76 4.71 -11.34
C MET A 188 -3.40 4.03 -10.12
N PRO A 189 -2.72 3.88 -8.96
CA PRO A 189 -3.35 3.30 -7.77
C PRO A 189 -4.42 4.20 -7.14
N VAL A 190 -4.35 5.52 -7.35
CA VAL A 190 -5.22 6.50 -6.72
C VAL A 190 -6.50 6.72 -7.53
N ILE A 191 -6.38 6.89 -8.84
CA ILE A 191 -7.50 7.18 -9.75
C ILE A 191 -8.03 5.91 -10.38
N GLY A 192 -7.13 5.07 -10.90
CA GLY A 192 -7.51 3.85 -11.62
C GLY A 192 -7.66 2.62 -10.74
N HIS A 193 -7.46 2.74 -9.41
CA HIS A 193 -7.42 1.62 -8.47
C HIS A 193 -6.55 0.44 -8.93
N THR A 194 -5.53 0.72 -9.73
CA THR A 194 -4.73 -0.29 -10.43
C THR A 194 -3.27 -0.08 -10.07
N ARG A 195 -2.61 -1.16 -9.61
CA ARG A 195 -1.16 -1.18 -9.46
C ARG A 195 -0.52 -1.82 -10.68
N VAL A 196 0.47 -1.13 -11.24
CA VAL A 196 1.31 -1.67 -12.31
C VAL A 196 2.56 -2.27 -11.66
N LEU A 197 2.74 -3.58 -11.82
CA LEU A 197 3.92 -4.29 -11.38
C LEU A 197 4.70 -4.76 -12.62
N PRO A 198 5.92 -4.27 -12.86
CA PRO A 198 6.67 -4.53 -14.09
C PRO A 198 7.28 -5.94 -14.17
N GLN A 199 7.24 -6.73 -13.10
CA GLN A 199 7.88 -8.04 -13.01
C GLN A 199 6.94 -9.07 -12.36
N LEU A 200 6.96 -10.30 -12.89
CA LEU A 200 6.20 -11.42 -12.33
C LEU A 200 6.80 -11.89 -11.00
N LEU A 201 5.97 -12.49 -10.15
CA LEU A 201 6.41 -12.98 -8.84
C LEU A 201 7.44 -14.11 -8.96
N GLY A 202 7.25 -15.05 -9.90
CA GLY A 202 8.20 -16.14 -10.15
C GLY A 202 9.59 -15.61 -10.52
N ASP A 203 9.66 -14.75 -11.54
CA ASP A 203 10.91 -14.13 -11.98
C ASP A 203 11.56 -13.31 -10.86
N THR A 204 10.75 -12.59 -10.05
CA THR A 204 11.25 -11.84 -8.90
C THR A 204 11.84 -12.76 -7.84
N ARG A 205 11.20 -13.91 -7.58
CA ARG A 205 11.66 -14.89 -6.59
C ARG A 205 12.98 -15.52 -7.01
N GLU A 206 13.07 -15.96 -8.27
CA GLU A 206 14.30 -16.52 -8.84
C GLU A 206 15.45 -15.52 -8.74
N LEU A 207 15.25 -14.29 -9.22
CA LEU A 207 16.26 -13.22 -9.16
C LEU A 207 16.76 -12.97 -7.73
N LEU A 208 15.86 -12.90 -6.76
CA LEU A 208 16.22 -12.66 -5.36
C LEU A 208 16.86 -13.87 -4.70
N SER A 209 16.37 -15.08 -4.96
CA SER A 209 16.91 -16.32 -4.39
C SER A 209 18.34 -16.57 -4.89
N ASP A 210 18.58 -16.37 -6.18
CA ASP A 210 19.92 -16.45 -6.78
C ASP A 210 20.88 -15.43 -6.17
N ALA A 211 20.43 -14.19 -6.00
CA ALA A 211 21.24 -13.15 -5.39
C ALA A 211 21.49 -13.42 -3.90
N TRP A 212 20.55 -14.07 -3.19
CA TRP A 212 20.70 -14.44 -1.79
C TRP A 212 21.91 -15.34 -1.57
N GLN A 213 22.20 -16.25 -2.50
CA GLN A 213 23.36 -17.16 -2.42
C GLN A 213 24.71 -16.43 -2.56
N ARG A 214 24.72 -15.26 -3.18
CA ARG A 214 25.96 -14.49 -3.47
C ARG A 214 26.23 -13.38 -2.46
N VAL A 215 25.20 -12.94 -1.74
CA VAL A 215 25.28 -11.85 -0.77
C VAL A 215 25.34 -12.46 0.63
N GLU A 216 26.51 -12.36 1.26
CA GLU A 216 26.69 -12.52 2.72
C GLU A 216 25.77 -11.56 3.46
#